data_AF-W1YQ16-F1
#
_entry.id   AF-W1YQ16-F1
#
_cell.length_a   1.000
_cell.length_b   1.000
_cell.length_c   1.000
_cell.angle_alpha   90.00
_cell.angle_beta   90.00
_cell.angle_gamma   90.00
#
_symmetry.space_group_name_H-M   'P 1'
#
loop_
_entity.id
_entity.type
_entity.pdbx_description
1 polymer ?
#
loop_
_entity_poly.entity_id
_entity_poly.type
_entity_poly.pdbx_seq_one_letter_code
_entity_poly.pdbx_strand_id
1 'polypeptide(L)' 'MTVKLYERLQQITQATSIETLIILRLGRCHPLYGDRLGQYAMDLIHPYRLIFTQYGNTVDIVEIQEIVDYH' A
#
# COMPACT_ATOMS: atom_id res chain seq x y z
N MET A 1 -15.46 2.19 4.74
CA MET A 1 -14.48 1.44 3.92
C MET A 1 -14.10 2.24 2.68
N THR A 2 -15.08 2.59 1.83
CA THR A 2 -14.88 3.26 0.54
C THR A 2 -14.05 4.55 0.59
N VAL A 3 -14.30 5.43 1.56
CA VAL A 3 -13.54 6.70 1.72
C VAL A 3 -12.06 6.43 1.94
N LYS A 4 -11.72 5.48 2.83
CA LYS A 4 -10.33 5.12 3.12
C LYS A 4 -9.65 4.46 1.93
N LEU A 5 -10.37 3.59 1.21
CA LEU A 5 -9.83 2.98 0.00
C LEU A 5 -9.50 4.05 -1.05
N TYR A 6 -10.42 4.97 -1.31
CA TYR A 6 -10.18 6.08 -2.25
C TYR A 6 -8.99 6.94 -1.82
N GLU A 7 -8.86 7.25 -0.53
CA GLU A 7 -7.71 7.97 0.03
C GLU A 7 -6.38 7.24 -0.26
N ARG A 8 -6.34 5.90 -0.12
CA ARG A 8 -5.13 5.10 -0.43
C ARG A 8 -4.80 5.10 -1.90
N LEU A 9 -5.80 4.94 -2.77
CA LEU A 9 -5.59 5.00 -4.21
C LEU A 9 -5.01 6.36 -4.61
N GLN A 10 -5.57 7.47 -4.09
CA GLN A 10 -5.03 8.80 -4.37
C GLN A 10 -3.61 9.01 -3.85
N GLN A 11 -3.27 8.46 -2.68
CA GLN A 11 -1.91 8.52 -2.14
C GLN A 11 -0.93 7.76 -3.03
N ILE A 12 -1.29 6.54 -3.45
CA ILE A 12 -0.46 5.70 -4.35
C ILE A 12 -0.27 6.40 -5.70
N THR A 13 -1.34 6.92 -6.30
CA THR A 13 -1.29 7.58 -7.62
C THR A 13 -0.47 8.88 -7.62
N GLN A 14 -0.44 9.62 -6.51
CA GLN A 14 0.29 10.89 -6.42
C GLN A 14 1.72 10.76 -5.92
N ALA A 15 2.09 9.62 -5.33
CA ALA A 15 3.43 9.41 -4.82
C ALA A 15 4.42 9.20 -5.97
N THR A 16 5.59 9.84 -5.86
CA THR A 16 6.70 9.65 -6.80
C THR A 16 7.42 8.31 -6.61
N SER A 17 7.33 7.74 -5.40
CA SER A 17 7.86 6.42 -5.10
C SER A 17 7.15 5.71 -3.94
N ILE A 18 7.31 4.39 -3.86
CA ILE A 18 6.89 3.63 -2.67
C ILE A 18 7.69 4.09 -1.44
N GLU A 19 8.95 4.44 -1.62
CA GLU A 19 9.78 5.01 -0.55
C GLU A 19 9.19 6.31 -0.01
N THR A 20 8.64 7.19 -0.86
CA THR A 20 7.93 8.40 -0.44
C THR A 20 6.73 8.05 0.46
N LEU A 21 5.95 7.01 0.10
CA LEU A 21 4.82 6.55 0.93
C LEU A 21 5.30 6.06 2.31
N ILE A 22 6.42 5.34 2.36
CA ILE A 22 6.99 4.77 3.59
C ILE A 22 7.58 5.87 4.48
N ILE A 23 8.43 6.74 3.94
CA ILE A 23 9.12 7.81 4.68
C ILE A 23 8.11 8.81 5.24
N LEU A 24 7.12 9.21 4.44
CA LEU A 24 6.07 10.14 4.87
C LEU A 24 4.94 9.47 5.66
N ARG A 25 5.02 8.15 5.87
CA ARG A 25 4.02 7.34 6.59
C ARG A 25 2.59 7.49 6.02
N LEU A 26 2.45 7.76 4.73
CA LEU A 26 1.14 7.92 4.09
C LEU A 26 0.36 6.61 4.19
N GLY A 27 -0.87 6.69 4.72
CA GLY A 27 -1.69 5.51 5.05
C GLY A 27 -0.99 4.43 5.88
N ARG A 28 0.04 4.80 6.65
CA ARG A 28 0.91 3.87 7.39
C ARG A 28 1.55 2.79 6.50
N CYS A 29 1.95 3.19 5.29
CA CYS A 29 2.64 2.30 4.35
C CYS A 29 3.88 1.65 4.98
N HIS A 30 3.99 0.33 4.84
CA HIS A 30 5.13 -0.45 5.30
C HIS A 30 5.33 -1.70 4.42
N PRO A 31 6.57 -2.16 4.24
CA PRO A 31 6.85 -3.43 3.58
C PRO A 31 6.37 -4.60 4.45
N LEU A 32 6.01 -5.69 3.78
CA LEU A 32 5.73 -6.97 4.39
C LEU A 32 6.96 -7.88 4.32
N TYR A 33 6.96 -8.91 5.16
CA TYR A 33 8.09 -9.81 5.37
C TYR A 33 7.67 -11.28 5.23
N GLY A 34 8.66 -12.18 5.20
CA GLY A 34 8.41 -13.63 5.04
C GLY A 34 7.85 -13.96 3.66
N ASP A 35 6.78 -14.76 3.62
CA ASP A 35 6.13 -15.20 2.37
C ASP A 35 5.52 -14.04 1.56
N ARG A 36 5.42 -12.85 2.16
CA ARG A 36 4.91 -11.62 1.55
C ARG A 36 6.02 -10.64 1.16
N LEU A 37 7.27 -11.08 1.10
CA LEU A 37 8.40 -10.24 0.70
C LEU A 37 8.14 -9.61 -0.67
N GLY A 38 8.35 -8.30 -0.77
CA GLY A 38 8.07 -7.51 -1.99
C GLY A 38 6.65 -6.95 -2.06
N GLN A 39 5.79 -7.27 -1.08
CA GLN A 39 4.48 -6.65 -0.92
C GLN A 39 4.52 -5.53 0.12
N TYR A 40 3.55 -4.62 0.03
CA TYR A 40 3.37 -3.48 0.92
C TYR A 40 1.94 -3.42 1.43
N ALA A 41 1.76 -2.84 2.62
CA ALA A 41 0.45 -2.68 3.23
C ALA A 41 0.19 -1.23 3.64
N MET A 42 -1.06 -0.78 3.43
CA MET A 42 -1.59 0.47 3.98
C MET A 42 -2.86 0.20 4.79
N ASP A 43 -3.08 0.94 5.86
CA ASP A 43 -4.24 0.80 6.72
C ASP A 43 -5.52 1.34 6.05
N LEU A 44 -6.61 0.57 6.11
CA LEU A 44 -7.96 1.03 5.79
C LEU A 44 -8.72 1.38 7.07
N ILE A 45 -9.86 0.73 7.31
CA ILE A 45 -10.54 0.73 8.61
C ILE A 45 -10.07 -0.52 9.32
N HIS A 46 -9.58 -0.39 10.56
CA HIS A 46 -9.17 -1.54 11.36
C HIS A 46 -10.30 -2.60 11.37
N PRO A 47 -9.99 -3.88 11.08
CA PRO A 47 -8.65 -4.45 10.97
C PRO A 47 -8.05 -4.55 9.54
N TYR A 48 -8.70 -3.96 8.54
CA TYR A 48 -8.37 -4.19 7.15
C TYR A 48 -7.17 -3.38 6.65
N ARG A 49 -6.39 -4.01 5.77
CA ARG A 49 -5.29 -3.38 5.04
C ARG A 49 -5.44 -3.59 3.54
N LEU A 50 -5.02 -2.58 2.79
CA LEU A 50 -4.82 -2.66 1.34
C LEU A 50 -3.43 -3.24 1.10
N ILE A 51 -3.36 -4.39 0.42
CA ILE A 51 -2.09 -4.98 0.02
C ILE A 51 -1.83 -4.70 -1.45
N PHE A 52 -0.61 -4.29 -1.77
CA PHE A 52 -0.19 -4.04 -3.13
C PHE A 52 1.29 -4.35 -3.35
N THR A 53 1.68 -4.48 -4.61
CA THR A 53 3.06 -4.72 -5.07
C THR A 53 3.50 -3.61 -6.01
N GLN A 54 4.81 -3.39 -6.11
CA GLN A 54 5.41 -2.57 -7.17
C GLN A 54 5.86 -3.49 -8.31
N TYR A 55 5.61 -3.10 -9.56
CA TYR A 55 6.11 -3.84 -10.72
C TYR A 55 7.44 -3.25 -11.20
N GLY A 56 8.53 -4.02 -11.05
CA GLY A 56 9.87 -3.60 -11.46
C GLY A 56 10.45 -2.47 -10.60
N ASN A 57 11.41 -1.71 -11.17
CA ASN A 57 12.08 -0.61 -10.47
C ASN A 57 11.39 0.76 -10.65
N THR A 58 10.30 0.81 -11.41
CA THR A 58 9.51 2.02 -11.62
C THR A 58 8.26 1.97 -10.74
N VAL A 59 7.87 3.12 -10.20
CA VAL A 59 6.71 3.24 -9.30
C VAL A 59 5.41 3.34 -10.11
N ASP A 60 5.56 3.49 -11.43
CA ASP A 60 4.48 3.76 -12.39
C ASP A 60 3.40 2.68 -12.42
N ILE A 61 3.71 1.46 -11.95
CA ILE A 61 2.77 0.35 -11.93
C ILE A 61 2.75 -0.28 -10.54
N VAL A 62 1.61 -0.12 -9.86
CA VAL A 62 1.27 -0.79 -8.62
C VAL A 62 0.09 -1.73 -8.87
N GLU A 63 0.20 -2.97 -8.41
CA GLU A 63 -0.88 -3.95 -8.49
C GLU A 63 -1.54 -4.13 -7.12
N ILE A 64 -2.84 -3.84 -7.04
CA ILE A 64 -3.65 -4.09 -5.85
C ILE A 64 -3.94 -5.59 -5.78
N GLN A 65 -3.48 -6.23 -4.72
CA GLN A 65 -3.61 -7.68 -4.54
C GLN A 65 -4.93 -8.02 -3.86
N GLU A 66 -5.19 -7.41 -2.71
CA GLU A 66 -6.34 -7.75 -1.88
C GLU A 66 -6.61 -6.69 -0.81
N ILE A 67 -7.83 -6.76 -0.25
CA ILE A 67 -8.20 -6.14 1.01
C ILE A 67 -8.41 -7.26 2.02
N VAL A 68 -7.57 -7.32 3.05
CA VAL A 68 -7.56 -8.44 3.99
C VAL A 68 -7.46 -7.93 5.43
N ASP A 69 -8.10 -8.64 6.36
CA ASP A 69 -7.79 -8.49 7.79
C ASP A 69 -6.37 -9.01 7.99
N TYR A 70 -5.45 -8.07 8.24
CA TYR A 70 -4.04 -8.36 8.46
C TYR A 70 -3.74 -7.84 9.86
N HIS A 71 -3.33 -8.70 10.79
CA HIS A 71 -2.87 -8.35 12.15
C HIS A 71 -1.68 -9.21 12.54
#